data_AF-A0A925D894-F1
#
_entry.id   AF-A0A925D894-F1
#
_cell.length_a   1.000
_cell.length_b   1.000
_cell.length_c   1.000
_cell.angle_alpha   90.00
_cell.angle_beta   90.00
_cell.angle_gamma   90.00
#
_symmetry.space_group_name_H-M   'P 1'
#
loop_
_entity.id
_entity.type
_entity.pdbx_description
1 polymer ?
#
loop_
_entity_poly.entity_id
_entity_poly.type
_entity_poly.pdbx_seq_one_letter_code
_entity_poly.pdbx_strand_id
1 'polypeptide(L)'
;MNIAALTTTLLLFAAEPAEMPKVHDDRLQLQLVAESPDVRTPTGLAVDSQGRVLVIESHTHFPPAKYDGPKHDRILLMQDFGEDGKARKISTFFEGTKHTMSLAVFHDGSVYVATRAEVFRLRDNDGDGKAEERTPVAHLETKGDYPHNGLSGF
;
A
#
# COMPACT_ATOMS: atom_id res chain seq x y z
N MET A 1 53.07 4.29 -27.59
CA MET A 1 51.61 4.41 -27.74
C MET A 1 50.99 3.95 -26.42
N ASN A 2 50.82 4.87 -25.46
CA ASN A 2 50.33 4.55 -24.11
C ASN A 2 48.83 4.78 -24.04
N ILE A 3 48.09 3.71 -23.72
CA ILE A 3 46.65 3.75 -23.45
C ILE A 3 46.50 4.04 -21.96
N ALA A 4 46.05 5.26 -21.62
CA ALA A 4 45.64 5.59 -20.26
C ALA A 4 44.22 5.05 -20.03
N ALA A 5 44.07 4.13 -19.09
CA ALA A 5 42.76 3.69 -18.60
C ALA A 5 42.23 4.72 -17.61
N LEU A 6 41.08 5.32 -17.92
CA LEU A 6 40.38 6.26 -17.05
C LEU A 6 39.40 5.45 -16.17
N THR A 7 39.72 5.28 -14.89
CA THR A 7 38.82 4.66 -13.92
C THR A 7 37.91 5.74 -13.34
N THR A 8 36.65 5.78 -13.76
CA THR A 8 35.64 6.66 -13.18
C THR A 8 35.12 6.04 -11.89
N THR A 9 35.54 6.58 -10.74
CA THR A 9 34.96 6.24 -9.44
C THR A 9 33.62 6.94 -9.30
N LEU A 10 32.53 6.16 -9.31
CA LEU A 10 31.19 6.65 -9.02
C LEU A 10 31.05 6.79 -7.49
N LEU A 11 31.08 8.02 -6.99
CA LEU A 11 30.72 8.30 -5.60
C LEU A 11 29.20 8.17 -5.45
N LEU A 12 28.75 7.12 -4.77
CA LEU A 12 27.38 7.06 -4.24
C LEU A 12 27.28 8.09 -3.11
N PHE A 13 26.55 9.18 -3.35
CA PHE A 13 26.03 9.99 -2.26
C PHE A 13 24.88 9.20 -1.62
N ALA A 14 25.11 8.62 -0.44
CA ALA A 14 24.02 8.19 0.41
C ALA A 14 23.27 9.46 0.85
N ALA A 15 21.96 9.52 0.61
CA ALA A 15 21.15 10.58 1.19
C ALA A 15 21.28 10.52 2.71
N GLU A 16 21.44 11.67 3.37
CA GLU A 16 21.37 11.72 4.82
C GLU A 16 20.00 11.18 5.27
N PRO A 17 19.96 10.29 6.28
CA PRO A 17 18.69 9.77 6.78
C PRO A 17 17.85 10.94 7.26
N ALA A 18 16.62 11.04 6.75
CA ALA A 18 15.68 12.06 7.18
C ALA A 18 15.49 11.99 8.70
N GLU A 19 15.50 13.14 9.36
CA GLU A 19 15.20 13.20 10.79
C GLU A 19 13.76 12.71 11.01
N MET A 20 13.57 11.77 11.95
CA MET A 20 12.24 11.25 12.25
C MET A 20 11.32 12.38 12.72
N PRO A 21 10.03 12.38 12.32
CA PRO A 21 9.09 13.36 12.81
C PRO A 21 9.02 13.34 14.34
N LYS A 22 8.97 14.53 14.95
CA LYS A 22 8.87 14.69 16.40
C LYS A 22 7.41 14.63 16.84
N VAL A 23 7.13 13.81 17.84
CA VAL A 23 5.83 13.79 18.50
C VAL A 23 5.85 14.85 19.59
N HIS A 24 4.93 15.83 19.51
CA HIS A 24 4.85 16.93 20.47
C HIS A 24 3.89 16.66 21.63
N ASP A 25 3.17 15.54 21.61
CA ASP A 25 2.30 15.09 22.69
C ASP A 25 2.94 13.88 23.39
N ASP A 26 3.35 14.06 24.65
CA ASP A 26 4.05 13.04 25.42
C ASP A 26 3.22 11.77 25.67
N ARG A 27 1.91 11.79 25.36
CA ARG A 27 1.02 10.62 25.45
C ARG A 27 1.05 9.75 24.19
N LEU A 28 1.68 10.24 23.11
CA LEU A 28 1.72 9.55 21.82
C LEU A 28 3.14 9.07 21.55
N GLN A 29 3.24 7.95 20.82
CA GLN A 29 4.49 7.39 20.33
C GLN A 29 4.40 7.26 18.80
N LEU A 30 5.52 7.54 18.12
CA LEU A 30 5.65 7.34 16.68
C LEU A 30 6.67 6.23 16.45
N GLN A 31 6.29 5.25 15.64
CA GLN A 31 7.13 4.11 15.31
C GLN A 31 7.02 3.80 13.82
N LEU A 32 8.16 3.45 13.22
CA LEU A 32 8.21 3.00 11.84
C LEU A 32 7.78 1.53 11.77
N VAL A 33 6.71 1.25 11.03
CA VAL A 33 6.14 -0.11 10.93
C VAL A 33 6.49 -0.84 9.63
N ALA A 34 6.67 -0.09 8.55
CA ALA A 34 7.07 -0.58 7.23
C ALA A 34 7.62 0.59 6.39
N GLU A 35 8.57 0.31 5.50
CA GLU A 35 9.14 1.26 4.54
C GLU A 35 9.51 0.55 3.24
N SER A 36 10.01 1.28 2.24
CA SER A 36 10.53 0.64 1.02
C SER A 36 11.68 -0.32 1.35
N PRO A 37 11.74 -1.54 0.76
CA PRO A 37 10.91 -2.02 -0.36
C PRO A 37 9.62 -2.76 0.05
N ASP A 38 9.35 -2.91 1.34
CA ASP A 38 8.24 -3.72 1.87
C ASP A 38 6.86 -3.14 1.54
N VAL A 39 6.78 -1.81 1.35
CA VAL A 39 5.59 -1.09 0.87
C VAL A 39 5.98 0.01 -0.13
N ARG A 40 5.19 0.16 -1.21
CA ARG A 40 5.43 1.13 -2.28
C ARG A 40 4.19 1.99 -2.58
N THR A 41 4.28 3.30 -2.42
CA THR A 41 3.14 4.21 -2.70
C THR A 41 1.87 3.82 -1.90
N PRO A 42 1.93 3.77 -0.56
CA PRO A 42 0.74 3.51 0.24
C PRO A 42 -0.29 4.64 0.06
N THR A 43 -1.55 4.30 -0.23
CA THR A 43 -2.62 5.31 -0.43
C THR A 43 -3.75 5.25 0.61
N GLY A 44 -3.89 4.14 1.32
CA GLY A 44 -4.88 3.98 2.38
C GLY A 44 -4.60 2.75 3.24
N LEU A 45 -5.14 2.74 4.45
CA LEU A 45 -4.98 1.62 5.37
C LEU A 45 -6.22 1.46 6.27
N ALA A 46 -6.38 0.28 6.84
CA ALA A 46 -7.26 0.06 7.98
C ALA A 46 -6.67 -1.01 8.91
N VAL A 47 -7.11 -0.99 10.17
CA VAL A 47 -6.74 -1.97 11.19
C VAL A 47 -7.95 -2.84 11.48
N ASP A 48 -7.77 -4.15 11.48
CA ASP A 48 -8.85 -5.08 11.83
C ASP A 48 -8.90 -5.39 13.33
N SER A 49 -9.90 -6.18 13.72
CA SER A 49 -10.12 -6.57 15.13
C SER A 49 -9.02 -7.47 15.70
N GLN A 50 -8.14 -8.02 14.87
CA GLN A 50 -6.97 -8.80 15.29
C GLN A 50 -5.70 -7.94 15.38
N GLY A 51 -5.80 -6.63 15.14
CA GLY A 51 -4.65 -5.72 15.12
C GLY A 51 -3.77 -5.88 13.88
N ARG A 52 -4.25 -6.57 12.83
CA ARG A 52 -3.56 -6.66 11.55
C ARG A 52 -3.81 -5.37 10.78
N VAL A 53 -2.82 -4.93 10.00
CA VAL A 53 -2.93 -3.71 9.19
C VAL A 53 -3.08 -4.09 7.73
N LEU A 54 -4.19 -3.70 7.11
CA LEU A 54 -4.37 -3.76 5.67
C LEU A 54 -3.91 -2.45 5.05
N VAL A 55 -3.07 -2.51 4.02
CA VAL A 55 -2.51 -1.33 3.35
C VAL A 55 -2.73 -1.45 1.85
N ILE A 56 -3.33 -0.43 1.22
CA ILE A 56 -3.36 -0.32 -0.23
C ILE A 56 -1.98 0.10 -0.72
N GLU A 57 -1.43 -0.71 -1.60
CA GLU A 57 -0.22 -0.43 -2.36
C GLU A 57 -0.60 -0.04 -3.80
N SER A 58 -0.38 1.22 -4.17
CA SER A 58 -0.79 1.75 -5.47
C SER A 58 0.32 1.68 -6.52
N HIS A 59 0.00 1.06 -7.65
CA HIS A 59 0.89 0.95 -8.81
C HIS A 59 0.33 1.62 -10.06
N THR A 60 -0.95 1.98 -10.03
CA THR A 60 -1.70 2.41 -11.22
C THR A 60 -1.90 3.92 -11.33
N HIS A 61 -1.55 4.70 -10.30
CA HIS A 61 -1.64 6.15 -10.34
C HIS A 61 -0.50 6.77 -11.15
N PHE A 62 -0.75 7.03 -12.44
CA PHE A 62 0.20 7.65 -13.37
C PHE A 62 1.63 7.10 -13.26
N PRO A 63 1.82 5.78 -13.36
CA PRO A 63 3.15 5.19 -13.26
C PRO A 63 4.06 5.74 -14.39
N PRO A 64 5.35 5.94 -14.12
CA PRO A 64 6.30 6.38 -15.14
C PRO A 64 6.41 5.33 -16.26
N ALA A 65 6.85 5.75 -17.45
CA ALA A 65 6.92 4.88 -18.64
C ALA A 65 7.78 3.61 -18.44
N LYS A 66 8.77 3.65 -17.55
CA LYS A 66 9.65 2.51 -17.19
C LYS A 66 9.41 2.09 -15.74
N TYR A 67 8.15 1.92 -15.35
CA TYR A 67 7.80 1.48 -14.00
C TYR A 67 8.18 0.03 -13.78
N ASP A 68 9.05 -0.21 -12.80
CA ASP A 68 9.46 -1.55 -12.37
C ASP A 68 8.66 -1.96 -11.12
N GLY A 69 7.38 -2.26 -11.33
CA GLY A 69 6.46 -2.70 -10.28
C GLY A 69 5.25 -3.43 -10.87
N PRO A 70 4.36 -3.95 -10.01
CA PRO A 70 3.12 -4.59 -10.43
C PRO A 70 2.28 -3.77 -11.42
N LYS A 71 1.51 -4.46 -12.26
CA LYS A 71 0.59 -3.84 -13.23
C LYS A 71 -0.71 -3.33 -12.60
N HIS A 72 -1.04 -3.83 -11.42
CA HIS A 72 -2.28 -3.59 -10.71
C HIS A 72 -1.96 -3.16 -9.28
N ASP A 73 -2.89 -2.43 -8.66
CA ASP A 73 -2.80 -2.16 -7.23
C ASP A 73 -3.04 -3.46 -6.45
N ARG A 74 -2.57 -3.48 -5.20
CA ARG A 74 -2.76 -4.59 -4.27
C ARG A 74 -3.08 -4.09 -2.86
N ILE A 75 -3.65 -4.97 -2.05
CA ILE A 75 -3.86 -4.79 -0.62
C ILE A 75 -2.90 -5.74 0.08
N LEU A 76 -1.98 -5.18 0.84
CA LEU A 76 -1.07 -5.92 1.71
C LEU A 76 -1.77 -6.18 3.05
N LEU A 77 -1.46 -7.32 3.66
CA LEU A 77 -1.78 -7.66 5.04
C LEU A 77 -0.46 -7.71 5.82
N MET A 78 -0.35 -6.82 6.82
CA MET A 78 0.79 -6.74 7.72
C MET A 78 0.41 -7.31 9.09
N GLN A 79 1.21 -8.24 9.58
CA GLN A 79 0.96 -8.98 10.82
C GLN A 79 2.25 -9.26 11.57
N ASP A 80 2.11 -9.80 12.79
CA ASP A 80 3.22 -10.22 13.64
C ASP A 80 4.20 -9.06 13.89
N PHE A 81 3.69 -7.98 14.48
CA PHE A 81 4.49 -6.81 14.79
C PHE A 81 5.47 -7.11 15.94
N GLY A 82 6.74 -6.80 15.73
CA GLY A 82 7.78 -6.97 16.73
C GLY A 82 7.76 -5.91 17.83
N GLU A 83 8.65 -6.04 18.80
CA GLU A 83 8.89 -5.02 19.84
C GLU A 83 9.37 -3.68 19.25
N ASP A 84 9.99 -3.73 18.07
CA ASP A 84 10.39 -2.57 17.26
C ASP A 84 9.24 -2.02 16.40
N GLY A 85 8.02 -2.55 16.57
CA GLY A 85 6.82 -2.14 15.85
C GLY A 85 6.81 -2.49 14.37
N LYS A 86 7.85 -3.17 13.85
CA LYS A 86 7.91 -3.57 12.45
C LYS A 86 7.09 -4.82 12.20
N ALA A 87 6.37 -4.85 11.08
CA ALA A 87 5.67 -6.04 10.64
C ALA A 87 6.68 -7.15 10.27
N ARG A 88 6.55 -8.35 10.83
CA ARG A 88 7.41 -9.49 10.48
C ARG A 88 6.82 -10.34 9.36
N LYS A 89 5.51 -10.26 9.15
CA LYS A 89 4.81 -10.94 8.06
C LYS A 89 4.05 -9.92 7.23
N ILE A 90 4.42 -9.84 5.95
CA ILE A 90 3.75 -9.03 4.95
C ILE A 90 3.37 -9.96 3.79
N SER A 91 2.08 -10.02 3.47
CA SER A 91 1.55 -10.83 2.36
C SER A 91 0.51 -10.05 1.56
N THR A 92 0.24 -10.47 0.33
CA THR A 92 -0.88 -9.92 -0.44
C THR A 92 -2.20 -10.51 0.07
N PHE A 93 -3.10 -9.66 0.56
CA PHE A 93 -4.48 -10.00 0.91
C PHE A 93 -5.36 -10.14 -0.33
N PHE A 94 -5.24 -9.15 -1.23
CA PHE A 94 -6.00 -9.09 -2.47
C PHE A 94 -5.24 -8.26 -3.51
N GLU A 95 -5.40 -8.55 -4.80
CA GLU A 95 -4.75 -7.79 -5.88
C GLU A 95 -5.59 -7.76 -7.15
N GLY A 96 -5.13 -6.98 -8.14
CA GLY A 96 -5.80 -6.87 -9.44
C GLY A 96 -6.71 -5.64 -9.56
N THR A 97 -6.66 -4.73 -8.60
CA THR A 97 -7.45 -3.50 -8.62
C THR A 97 -6.73 -2.39 -9.40
N LYS A 98 -7.45 -1.31 -9.70
CA LYS A 98 -6.93 -0.13 -10.39
C LYS A 98 -7.49 1.13 -9.74
N HIS A 99 -6.62 2.10 -9.52
CA HIS A 99 -6.95 3.38 -8.87
C HIS A 99 -7.66 3.14 -7.53
N THR A 100 -7.03 2.33 -6.68
CA THR A 100 -7.54 1.96 -5.35
C THR A 100 -7.30 3.09 -4.37
N MET A 101 -8.34 3.52 -3.67
CA MET A 101 -8.33 4.80 -2.95
C MET A 101 -8.48 4.64 -1.45
N SER A 102 -9.42 3.81 -1.00
CA SER A 102 -9.67 3.61 0.42
C SER A 102 -10.17 2.21 0.72
N LEU A 103 -10.03 1.80 1.98
CA LEU A 103 -10.57 0.55 2.48
C LEU A 103 -11.06 0.72 3.92
N ALA A 104 -12.02 -0.10 4.32
CA ALA A 104 -12.51 -0.17 5.69
C ALA A 104 -12.78 -1.63 6.06
N VAL A 105 -12.46 -1.99 7.30
CA VAL A 105 -12.78 -3.30 7.87
C VAL A 105 -14.10 -3.20 8.63
N PHE A 106 -15.03 -4.10 8.34
CA PHE A 106 -16.31 -4.18 9.03
C PHE A 106 -16.24 -5.15 10.22
N HIS A 107 -17.19 -5.06 11.14
CA HIS A 107 -17.15 -5.82 12.39
C HIS A 107 -17.21 -7.35 12.21
N ASP A 108 -17.69 -7.82 11.05
CA ASP A 108 -17.76 -9.24 10.69
C ASP A 108 -16.49 -9.76 10.00
N GLY A 109 -15.45 -8.92 9.89
CA GLY A 109 -14.18 -9.24 9.21
C GLY A 109 -14.18 -8.95 7.71
N SER A 110 -15.32 -8.55 7.12
CA SER A 110 -15.36 -8.16 5.72
C SER A 110 -14.54 -6.88 5.47
N VAL A 111 -13.90 -6.79 4.31
CA VAL A 111 -13.14 -5.60 3.91
C VAL A 111 -13.86 -4.92 2.76
N TYR A 112 -14.31 -3.70 2.97
CA TYR A 112 -14.88 -2.86 1.92
C TYR A 112 -13.76 -2.07 1.27
N VAL A 113 -13.67 -2.12 -0.06
CA VAL A 113 -12.63 -1.46 -0.85
C VAL A 113 -13.30 -0.52 -1.83
N ALA A 114 -12.84 0.72 -1.86
CA ALA A 114 -13.24 1.69 -2.86
C ALA A 114 -12.08 1.94 -3.83
N THR A 115 -12.39 1.73 -5.10
CA THR A 115 -11.58 2.21 -6.22
C THR A 115 -12.21 3.47 -6.79
N ARG A 116 -11.59 4.04 -7.82
CA ARG A 116 -12.23 5.07 -8.63
C ARG A 116 -13.61 4.63 -9.16
N ALA A 117 -13.73 3.40 -9.65
CA ALA A 117 -14.88 2.98 -10.46
C ALA A 117 -15.95 2.19 -9.68
N GLU A 118 -15.62 1.66 -8.51
CA GLU A 118 -16.50 0.75 -7.79
C GLU A 118 -16.17 0.68 -6.30
N VAL A 119 -17.18 0.27 -5.54
CA VAL A 119 -17.03 -0.24 -4.17
C VAL A 119 -17.40 -1.71 -4.19
N PHE A 120 -16.56 -2.55 -3.58
CA PHE A 120 -16.83 -3.97 -3.41
C PHE A 120 -16.41 -4.43 -2.02
N ARG A 121 -16.99 -5.55 -1.60
CA ARG A 121 -16.68 -6.24 -0.35
C ARG A 121 -15.79 -7.44 -0.65
N LEU A 122 -14.75 -7.62 0.14
CA LEU A 122 -13.88 -8.78 0.17
C LEU A 122 -14.11 -9.60 1.42
N ARG A 123 -14.00 -10.92 1.32
CA ARG A 123 -14.00 -11.84 2.47
C ARG A 123 -12.91 -12.89 2.32
N ASP A 124 -12.18 -13.07 3.41
CA ASP A 124 -11.31 -14.21 3.70
C ASP A 124 -12.20 -15.30 4.33
N ASN A 125 -12.41 -16.39 3.62
CA ASN A 125 -13.36 -17.43 4.01
C ASN A 125 -12.73 -18.56 4.84
N ASP A 126 -11.42 -18.77 4.71
CA ASP A 126 -10.71 -19.86 5.38
C ASP A 126 -9.72 -19.37 6.46
N GLY A 127 -9.54 -18.05 6.57
CA GLY A 127 -8.71 -17.39 7.57
C GLY A 127 -7.22 -17.42 7.24
N ASP A 128 -6.83 -17.71 5.99
CA ASP A 128 -5.42 -17.80 5.60
C ASP A 128 -4.74 -16.43 5.40
N GLY A 129 -5.51 -15.34 5.46
CA GLY A 129 -5.04 -13.97 5.23
C GLY A 129 -5.11 -13.53 3.77
N LYS A 130 -5.92 -14.17 2.95
CA LYS A 130 -6.27 -13.77 1.58
C LYS A 130 -7.78 -13.68 1.43
N ALA A 131 -8.23 -12.88 0.48
CA ALA A 131 -9.64 -12.80 0.16
C ALA A 131 -9.99 -13.68 -1.05
N GLU A 132 -10.94 -14.59 -0.87
CA GLU A 132 -11.44 -15.48 -1.93
C GLU A 132 -12.74 -14.93 -2.54
N GLU A 133 -13.57 -14.27 -1.73
CA GLU A 133 -14.84 -13.73 -2.19
C GLU A 133 -14.73 -12.23 -2.47
N ARG A 134 -15.24 -11.82 -3.64
CA ARG A 134 -15.49 -10.42 -3.98
C ARG A 134 -16.96 -10.23 -4.35
N THR A 135 -17.66 -9.41 -3.57
CA THR A 135 -19.07 -9.04 -3.83
C THR A 135 -19.14 -7.57 -4.27
N PRO A 136 -19.68 -7.25 -5.46
CA PRO A 136 -19.89 -5.86 -5.85
C PRO A 136 -20.91 -5.17 -4.94
N VAL A 137 -20.67 -3.90 -4.61
CA VAL A 137 -21.57 -3.07 -3.77
C VAL A 137 -22.11 -1.88 -4.55
N ALA A 138 -21.23 -1.16 -5.24
CA ALA A 138 -21.60 -0.02 -6.08
C ALA A 138 -20.65 0.09 -7.28
N HIS A 139 -21.15 0.63 -8.39
CA HIS A 139 -20.38 0.92 -9.59
C HIS A 139 -20.68 2.34 -10.08
N LEU A 140 -19.66 3.03 -10.56
CA LEU A 140 -19.78 4.39 -11.10
C LEU A 140 -19.77 4.35 -12.62
N GLU A 141 -20.92 4.67 -13.21
CA GLU A 141 -21.04 4.91 -14.64
C GLU A 141 -20.66 6.36 -14.97
N THR A 142 -19.52 6.53 -15.63
CA THR A 142 -19.04 7.86 -16.03
C THR A 142 -18.15 7.78 -17.27
N LYS A 143 -18.08 8.88 -18.03
CA LYS A 143 -17.15 9.03 -19.16
C LYS A 143 -15.75 9.45 -18.72
N GLY A 144 -15.59 10.02 -17.52
CA GLY A 144 -14.28 10.37 -17.00
C GLY A 144 -13.50 9.13 -16.57
N ASP A 145 -12.17 9.21 -16.53
CA ASP A 145 -11.28 8.12 -16.10
C ASP A 145 -10.14 8.57 -15.17
N TYR A 146 -10.18 9.82 -14.71
CA TYR A 146 -9.13 10.41 -13.89
C TYR A 146 -9.03 9.71 -12.51
N PRO A 147 -7.84 9.33 -12.02
CA PRO A 147 -7.71 8.39 -10.90
C PRO A 147 -8.45 8.77 -9.61
N HIS A 148 -8.64 10.06 -9.34
CA HIS A 148 -9.23 10.54 -8.08
C HIS A 148 -10.58 11.26 -8.21
N ASN A 149 -11.27 11.17 -9.35
CA ASN A 149 -12.62 11.77 -9.51
C ASN A 149 -13.76 10.74 -9.45
N GLY A 150 -13.65 9.76 -8.55
CA GLY A 150 -14.54 8.60 -8.45
C GLY A 150 -15.30 8.47 -7.13
N LEU A 151 -15.75 7.25 -6.82
CA LEU A 151 -16.56 6.92 -5.63
C LEU A 151 -15.86 7.15 -4.27
N SER A 152 -14.55 7.42 -4.27
CA SER A 152 -13.77 7.78 -3.09
C SER A 152 -12.73 8.85 -3.42
N GLY A 153 -13.05 9.75 -4.35
CA GLY A 153 -12.24 10.94 -4.61
C GLY A 153 -12.25 11.88 -3.42
N PHE A 154 -11.08 12.19 -2.86
CA PHE A 154 -10.92 13.35 -1.98
C PHE A 154 -11.02 14.65 -2.78
#